data_AF-A0A355YHC9-F1
#
_entry.id   AF-A0A355YHC9-F1
#
_cell.length_a   1.000
_cell.length_b   1.000
_cell.length_c   1.000
_cell.angle_alpha   90.00
_cell.angle_beta   90.00
_cell.angle_gamma   90.00
#
_symmetry.space_group_name_H-M   'P 1'
#
loop_
_entity.id
_entity.type
_entity.pdbx_description
1 polymer ?
#
loop_
_entity_poly.entity_id
_entity_poly.type
_entity_poly.pdbx_seq_one_letter_code
_entity_poly.pdbx_strand_id
1 'polypeptide(L)'
;MPRKHQTEKLLTALRQRPMTAAEIWRELSIARASARVYDLRAAGYDIRSQEITVRNQDGEPCRVARYSLGSAQQSLIPSHPGRGVITQ
;
A
#
# COMPACT_ATOMS: atom_id res chain seq x y z
N MET A 1 -23.93 -0.39 -3.66
CA MET A 1 -22.69 -0.39 -4.46
C MET A 1 -21.48 -0.14 -3.55
N PRO A 2 -20.75 -1.17 -3.06
CA PRO A 2 -19.78 -1.00 -1.95
C PRO A 2 -18.32 -0.70 -2.37
N ARG A 3 -18.05 -0.33 -3.63
CA ARG A 3 -16.66 -0.27 -4.16
C ARG A 3 -15.85 0.96 -3.72
N LYS A 4 -16.50 2.10 -3.41
CA LYS A 4 -15.83 3.36 -3.04
C LYS A 4 -15.38 3.42 -1.57
N HIS A 5 -16.19 2.85 -0.66
CA HIS A 5 -15.98 3.00 0.79
C HIS A 5 -14.67 2.39 1.29
N GLN A 6 -14.25 1.22 0.78
CA GLN A 6 -13.00 0.59 1.20
C GLN A 6 -11.76 1.34 0.71
N THR A 7 -11.82 1.92 -0.48
CA THR A 7 -10.72 2.69 -1.07
C THR A 7 -10.52 4.01 -0.32
N GLU A 8 -11.60 4.71 -0.01
CA GLU A 8 -11.59 5.93 0.81
C GLU A 8 -11.14 5.65 2.24
N LYS A 9 -11.62 4.57 2.86
CA LYS A 9 -11.18 4.14 4.20
C LYS A 9 -9.68 3.89 4.25
N LEU A 10 -9.12 3.22 3.24
CA LEU A 10 -7.68 3.00 3.14
C LEU A 10 -6.92 4.33 2.97
N LEU A 11 -7.38 5.23 2.10
CA LEU A 11 -6.74 6.53 1.90
C LEU A 11 -6.70 7.35 3.20
N THR A 12 -7.81 7.42 3.92
CA THR A 12 -7.88 8.13 5.20
C THR A 12 -6.91 7.55 6.21
N ALA A 13 -6.79 6.22 6.30
CA ALA A 13 -5.83 5.57 7.18
C ALA A 13 -4.37 5.87 6.78
N LEU A 14 -4.04 5.80 5.49
CA LEU A 14 -2.69 6.07 4.96
C LEU A 14 -2.26 7.54 5.11
N ARG A 15 -3.22 8.48 5.22
CA ARG A 15 -2.95 9.88 5.57
C ARG A 15 -2.50 10.05 7.02
N GLN A 16 -2.96 9.19 7.93
CA GLN A 16 -2.58 9.25 9.33
C GLN A 16 -1.22 8.60 9.57
N ARG A 17 -1.00 7.42 8.99
CA ARG A 17 0.27 6.68 9.12
C ARG A 17 0.47 5.67 7.98
N PRO A 18 1.73 5.32 7.65
CA PRO A 18 2.01 4.14 6.84
C PRO A 18 1.50 2.87 7.50
N MET A 19 0.92 1.95 6.71
CA MET A 19 0.38 0.67 7.19
C MET A 19 0.87 -0.50 6.35
N THR A 20 1.08 -1.65 6.99
CA THR A 20 1.35 -2.92 6.33
C THR A 20 0.07 -3.56 5.79
N ALA A 21 0.21 -4.48 4.83
CA ALA A 21 -0.91 -5.27 4.33
C ALA A 21 -1.62 -6.04 5.45
N ALA A 22 -0.89 -6.53 6.45
CA ALA A 22 -1.43 -7.23 7.60
C ALA A 22 -2.26 -6.29 8.51
N GLU A 23 -1.75 -5.08 8.80
CA GLU A 23 -2.51 -4.07 9.57
C GLU A 23 -3.76 -3.61 8.82
N ILE A 24 -3.67 -3.41 7.50
CA ILE A 24 -4.83 -3.04 6.67
C ILE A 24 -5.92 -4.12 6.73
N TRP A 25 -5.53 -5.39 6.69
CA TRP A 25 -6.47 -6.49 6.85
C TRP A 25 -7.10 -6.52 8.25
N ARG A 26 -6.27 -6.40 9.30
CA ARG A 26 -6.74 -6.47 10.70
C ARG A 26 -7.59 -5.29 11.14
N GLU A 27 -7.16 -4.06 10.82
CA GLU A 27 -7.78 -2.82 11.30
C GLU A 27 -8.89 -2.32 10.36
N LEU A 28 -8.70 -2.46 9.04
CA LEU A 28 -9.65 -1.91 8.06
C LEU A 28 -10.60 -2.98 7.49
N SER A 29 -10.35 -4.26 7.78
CA SER A 29 -11.08 -5.42 7.23
C SER A 29 -11.00 -5.49 5.70
N ILE A 30 -9.86 -5.10 5.12
CA ILE A 30 -9.61 -5.11 3.67
C ILE A 30 -8.66 -6.25 3.34
N ALA A 31 -9.20 -7.37 2.83
CA ALA A 31 -8.40 -8.56 2.49
C ALA A 31 -7.46 -8.34 1.29
N ARG A 32 -7.88 -7.55 0.29
CA ARG A 32 -7.08 -7.25 -0.90
C ARG A 32 -6.57 -5.81 -0.88
N ALA A 33 -5.68 -5.51 0.06
CA ALA A 33 -5.05 -4.18 0.18
C ALA A 33 -4.41 -3.72 -1.13
N SER A 34 -3.71 -4.62 -1.83
CA SER A 34 -3.07 -4.34 -3.12
C SER A 34 -4.05 -3.87 -4.20
N ALA A 35 -5.26 -4.43 -4.26
CA ALA A 35 -6.28 -3.99 -5.21
C ALA A 35 -6.80 -2.58 -4.90
N ARG A 36 -6.96 -2.23 -3.62
CA ARG A 36 -7.36 -0.88 -3.22
C ARG A 36 -6.24 0.14 -3.49
N VAL A 37 -4.98 -0.25 -3.29
CA VAL A 37 -3.81 0.57 -3.63
C VAL A 37 -3.72 0.80 -5.14
N TYR A 38 -3.99 -0.24 -5.95
CA TYR A 38 -4.09 -0.08 -7.40
C TYR A 38 -5.18 0.92 -7.79
N ASP A 39 -6.38 0.82 -7.21
CA ASP A 39 -7.47 1.77 -7.44
C ASP A 39 -7.07 3.21 -7.04
N LEU A 40 -6.35 3.39 -5.92
CA LEU A 40 -5.85 4.70 -5.48
C LEU A 40 -4.81 5.29 -6.43
N ARG A 41 -3.87 4.47 -6.92
CA ARG A 41 -2.88 4.91 -7.92
C ARG A 41 -3.55 5.29 -9.23
N ALA A 42 -4.53 4.50 -9.68
CA ALA A 42 -5.32 4.81 -10.88
C ALA A 42 -6.14 6.10 -10.70
N ALA A 43 -6.52 6.44 -9.47
CA ALA A 43 -7.16 7.71 -9.12
C ALA A 43 -6.18 8.89 -8.96
N GLY A 44 -4.87 8.68 -9.16
CA GLY A 44 -3.86 9.74 -9.14
C GLY A 44 -3.17 9.97 -7.79
N TYR A 45 -3.41 9.14 -6.78
CA TYR A 45 -2.69 9.25 -5.50
C TYR A 45 -1.29 8.64 -5.59
N ASP A 46 -0.26 9.36 -5.11
CA ASP A 46 1.08 8.81 -4.93
C ASP A 46 1.10 7.87 -3.71
N ILE A 47 0.85 6.58 -3.93
CA ILE A 47 0.97 5.56 -2.90
C ILE A 47 2.25 4.76 -3.14
N ARG A 48 3.19 4.85 -2.21
CA ARG A 48 4.47 4.12 -2.24
C ARG A 48 4.31 2.77 -1.58
N SER A 49 5.01 1.78 -2.12
CA SER A 49 5.05 0.41 -1.56
C SER A 49 6.50 0.07 -1.24
N GLN A 50 6.74 -0.35 -0.01
CA GLN A 50 8.02 -0.86 0.45
C GLN A 50 7.82 -2.27 1.00
N GLU A 51 8.75 -3.18 0.74
CA GLU A 51 8.77 -4.47 1.42
C GLU A 51 9.57 -4.35 2.70
N ILE A 52 8.97 -4.77 3.81
CA ILE A 52 9.62 -4.80 5.11
C ILE A 52 9.59 -6.21 5.67
N THR A 53 10.59 -6.55 6.48
CA THR A 53 10.60 -7.80 7.24
C THR A 53 10.02 -7.53 8.63
N VAL A 54 8.95 -8.24 8.98
CA VAL A 54 8.33 -8.23 10.31
C VAL A 54 8.45 -9.62 10.92
N ARG A 55 8.42 -9.73 12.24
CA ARG A 55 8.30 -11.04 12.89
C ARG A 55 6.82 -11.43 12.98
N ASN A 56 6.49 -12.66 12.58
CA ASN A 56 5.15 -13.20 12.80
C ASN A 56 4.93 -13.60 14.27
N GLN A 57 3.75 -14.11 14.61
CA GLN A 57 3.43 -14.55 15.98
C GLN A 57 4.30 -15.73 16.45
N ASP A 58 4.79 -16.53 15.50
CA ASP A 58 5.70 -17.66 15.73
C ASP A 58 7.18 -17.21 15.84
N GLY A 59 7.47 -15.91 15.72
CA GLY A 59 8.81 -15.33 15.84
C GLY A 59 9.66 -15.36 14.57
N GLU A 60 9.13 -15.89 13.45
CA GLU A 60 9.83 -16.01 12.18
C GLU A 60 9.81 -14.70 11.37
N PRO A 61 10.87 -14.39 10.61
CA PRO A 61 10.92 -13.23 9.73
C PRO A 61 10.02 -13.42 8.50
N CYS A 62 8.95 -12.64 8.39
CA CYS A 62 8.06 -12.58 7.24
C CYS A 62 8.20 -11.27 6.49
N ARG A 63 8.22 -11.32 5.16
CA ARG A 63 8.22 -10.14 4.30
C ARG A 63 6.77 -9.69 4.05
N VAL A 64 6.48 -8.44 4.36
CA VAL A 64 5.15 -7.83 4.15
C VAL A 64 5.29 -6.51 3.41
N ALA A 65 4.29 -6.19 2.58
CA ALA A 65 4.21 -4.90 1.93
C ALA A 65 3.73 -3.83 2.94
N ARG A 66 4.46 -2.72 3.01
CA ARG A 66 4.11 -1.49 3.71
C ARG A 66 3.74 -0.42 2.69
N TYR A 67 2.61 0.24 2.91
CA TYR A 67 2.11 1.30 2.07
C TYR A 67 2.19 2.63 2.81
N SER A 68 2.56 3.68 2.09
CA SER A 68 2.57 5.06 2.60
C SER A 68 2.06 6.00 1.53
N LEU A 69 1.45 7.11 1.96
CA LEU A 69 1.21 8.23 1.06
C LEU A 69 2.56 8.91 0.80
N GLY A 70 2.90 9.10 -0.47
CA GLY A 70 4.01 9.96 -0.86
C GLY A 70 3.72 11.35 -0.33
N SER A 71 4.56 11.86 0.56
CA SER A 71 4.50 13.26 0.93
C SER A 71 4.64 14.07 -0.35
N ALA A 72 3.75 15.05 -0.54
CA ALA A 72 3.81 16.01 -1.61
C ALA A 72 5.07 16.89 -1.46
N GLN A 73 6.24 16.31 -1.71
CA GLN A 73 7.41 17.03 -2.14
C GLN A 73 7.51 16.80 -3.64
N GLN A 74 6.90 17.74 -4.36
CA GLN A 74 7.12 17.99 -5.77
C GLN A 74 8.63 18.16 -6.01
N SER A 75 9.27 17.25 -6.74
CA SER A 75 10.17 17.62 -7.84
C SER A 75 10.70 16.37 -8.56
N LEU A 76 10.64 16.44 -9.91
CA LEU A 76 11.40 15.64 -10.87
C LEU A 76 11.13 14.12 -10.91
N ILE A 77 10.27 13.74 -11.87
CA ILE A 77 10.32 12.48 -12.63
C ILE A 77 11.77 11.97 -12.79
N PRO A 78 12.02 10.65 -12.66
CA PRO A 78 11.53 9.71 -13.66
C PRO A 78 10.66 8.59 -13.08
N SER A 79 9.60 8.31 -13.81
CA SER A 79 8.75 7.13 -13.73
C SER A 79 9.61 5.86 -13.66
N HIS A 80 9.73 5.28 -12.47
CA HIS A 80 10.25 3.93 -12.35
C HIS A 80 9.07 2.97 -12.50
N PRO A 81 9.07 2.07 -13.49
CA PRO A 81 8.00 1.09 -13.63
C PRO A 81 7.92 0.27 -12.35
N GLY A 82 6.73 0.26 -11.76
CA GLY A 82 6.43 -0.54 -10.58
C GLY A 82 6.90 -1.98 -10.78
N ARG A 83 7.68 -2.45 -9.80
CA ARG A 83 8.16 -3.82 -9.55
C ARG A 83 7.37 -4.90 -10.31
N GLY A 84 7.96 -5.43 -11.38
CA GLY A 84 7.41 -6.56 -12.13
C GLY A 84 7.83 -6.69 -13.60
N VAL A 85 9.07 -6.34 -13.98
CA VAL A 85 9.66 -6.88 -15.21
C VAL A 85 10.40 -8.17 -14.82
N ILE A 86 9.75 -9.30 -15.09
CA ILE A 86 10.41 -10.59 -15.23
C ILE A 86 11.27 -10.49 -16.50
N THR A 87 12.58 -10.33 -16.33
CA THR A 87 13.54 -10.53 -17.41
C THR A 87 13.67 -12.03 -17.63
N GLN A 88 13.58 -12.40 -18.93
CA GLN A 88 13.61 -13.70 -19.60
C GLN A 88 14.08 -14.95 -18.84
#